data_AF-A0A8H2X797-F1
#
_entry.id   AF-A0A8H2X797-F1
#
_cell.length_a   1.000
_cell.length_b   1.000
_cell.length_c   1.000
_cell.angle_alpha   90.00
_cell.angle_beta   90.00
_cell.angle_gamma   90.00
#
_symmetry.space_group_name_H-M   'P 1'
#
loop_
_entity.id
_entity.type
_entity.pdbx_description
1 polymer ?
#
loop_
_entity_poly.entity_id
_entity_poly.type
_entity_poly.pdbx_seq_one_letter_code
_entity_poly.pdbx_strand_id
1 'polypeptide(L)'
;MSSAIYLISTAVLAASIMLVPFAYSWLSPKPLPGIPHNPITSIWGDIPAITEATKDGRKTFSDYVADVVAEHGSLLQILIGRNPIIVISDRKEMERLLLGGKCTDQSKRTNEM
;
A
#
# COMPACT_ATOMS: atom_id res chain seq x y z
N MET A 1 44.63 -20.00 -9.07
CA MET A 1 43.22 -20.40 -9.25
C MET A 1 42.34 -19.97 -8.07
N SER A 2 42.80 -20.09 -6.82
CA SER A 2 42.01 -19.67 -5.63
C SER A 2 41.70 -18.17 -5.54
N SER A 3 42.62 -17.29 -5.92
CA SER A 3 42.42 -15.82 -5.86
C SER A 3 41.27 -15.32 -6.75
N ALA A 4 41.10 -15.89 -7.94
CA ALA A 4 40.00 -15.56 -8.84
C ALA A 4 38.64 -15.99 -8.27
N ILE A 5 38.59 -17.13 -7.57
CA ILE A 5 37.36 -17.63 -6.92
C ILE A 5 36.94 -16.67 -5.80
N TYR A 6 37.88 -16.20 -4.96
CA TYR A 6 37.57 -15.22 -3.91
C TYR A 6 37.08 -13.87 -4.47
N LEU A 7 37.66 -13.39 -5.58
CA LEU A 7 37.21 -12.17 -6.25
C LEU A 7 35.77 -12.29 -6.80
N ILE A 8 35.45 -13.44 -7.40
CA ILE A 8 34.09 -13.68 -7.91
C ILE A 8 33.10 -13.79 -6.75
N SER A 9 33.44 -14.54 -5.68
CA SER A 9 32.56 -14.69 -4.52
C SER A 9 32.29 -13.36 -3.81
N THR A 10 33.31 -12.52 -3.65
CA THR A 10 33.15 -11.18 -3.04
C THR A 10 32.31 -10.24 -3.90
N ALA A 11 32.51 -10.26 -5.22
CA ALA A 11 31.71 -9.46 -6.16
C ALA A 11 30.22 -9.88 -6.16
N VAL A 12 29.94 -11.18 -6.13
CA VAL A 12 28.56 -11.70 -6.05
C VAL A 12 27.92 -11.32 -4.71
N LEU A 13 28.64 -11.42 -3.60
CA LEU A 13 28.13 -11.01 -2.29
C LEU A 13 27.79 -9.53 -2.25
N ALA A 14 28.70 -8.68 -2.73
CA ALA A 14 28.50 -7.23 -2.79
C ALA A 14 27.32 -6.86 -3.68
N ALA A 15 27.19 -7.49 -4.85
CA ALA A 15 26.06 -7.27 -5.75
C ALA A 15 24.72 -7.69 -5.10
N SER A 16 24.69 -8.82 -4.40
CA SER A 16 23.49 -9.30 -3.70
C SER A 16 23.08 -8.33 -2.58
N ILE A 17 24.03 -7.88 -1.76
CA ILE A 17 23.79 -6.94 -0.66
C ILE A 17 23.23 -5.61 -1.19
N MET A 18 23.57 -5.21 -2.41
CA MET A 18 23.10 -3.97 -3.01
C MET A 18 21.76 -4.12 -3.75
N LEU A 19 21.55 -5.26 -4.42
CA LEU A 19 20.33 -5.54 -5.19
C LEU A 19 19.12 -5.83 -4.30
N VAL A 20 19.30 -6.54 -3.19
CA VAL A 20 18.20 -6.89 -2.26
C VAL A 20 17.51 -5.65 -1.69
N PRO A 21 18.20 -4.68 -1.07
CA PRO A 21 17.55 -3.48 -0.55
C PRO A 21 17.00 -2.58 -1.65
N PHE A 22 17.64 -2.56 -2.83
CA PHE A 22 17.13 -1.81 -3.98
C PHE A 22 15.80 -2.40 -4.48
N ALA A 23 15.74 -3.72 -4.66
CA ALA A 23 14.51 -4.41 -5.01
C ALA A 23 13.44 -4.22 -3.93
N TYR A 24 13.81 -4.34 -2.65
CA TYR A 24 12.90 -4.13 -1.51
C TYR A 24 12.32 -2.71 -1.51
N SER A 25 13.14 -1.68 -1.68
CA SER A 25 12.71 -0.29 -1.75
C SER A 25 11.83 -0.01 -2.97
N TRP A 26 12.10 -0.69 -4.09
CA TRP A 26 11.29 -0.56 -5.30
C TRP A 26 9.93 -1.24 -5.20
N LEU A 27 9.86 -2.38 -4.49
CA LEU A 27 8.64 -3.12 -4.21
C LEU A 27 7.83 -2.54 -3.05
N SER A 28 8.47 -1.77 -2.18
CA SER A 28 7.80 -1.18 -1.02
C SER A 28 6.70 -0.20 -1.45
N PRO A 29 5.55 -0.21 -0.75
CA PRO A 29 4.51 0.77 -0.94
C PRO A 29 5.07 2.18 -0.82
N LYS A 30 4.74 3.06 -1.76
CA LYS A 30 5.11 4.46 -1.72
C LYS A 30 3.90 5.27 -1.26
N PRO A 31 3.83 5.68 0.02
CA PRO A 31 2.73 6.49 0.50
C PRO A 31 2.72 7.87 -0.17
N LEU A 32 1.55 8.46 -0.26
CA LEU A 32 1.40 9.83 -0.76
C LEU A 32 1.78 10.80 0.37
N PRO A 33 2.73 11.72 0.15
CA PRO A 33 3.15 12.66 1.18
C PRO A 33 1.97 13.57 1.56
N GLY A 34 1.71 13.69 2.86
CA GLY A 34 0.69 14.60 3.40
C GLY A 34 -0.69 13.98 3.63
N ILE A 35 -0.89 12.69 3.35
CA ILE A 35 -2.12 11.95 3.72
C ILE A 35 -1.80 11.03 4.91
N PRO A 36 -2.59 11.05 5.98
CA PRO A 36 -2.35 10.16 7.11
C PRO A 36 -2.56 8.70 6.69
N HIS A 37 -1.68 7.84 7.17
CA HIS A 37 -1.70 6.41 6.92
C HIS A 37 -1.33 5.65 8.19
N ASN A 38 -1.74 4.39 8.25
CA ASN A 38 -1.24 3.47 9.28
C ASN A 38 0.25 3.18 9.05
N PRO A 39 1.09 2.98 10.08
CA PRO A 39 2.47 2.53 9.91
C PRO A 39 2.58 1.28 9.03
N ILE A 40 3.28 1.43 7.91
CA ILE A 40 3.58 0.35 6.97
C ILE A 40 4.55 -0.63 7.63
N THR A 41 4.03 -1.78 8.07
CA THR A 41 4.83 -2.82 8.73
C THR A 41 5.38 -3.86 7.76
N SER A 42 4.93 -3.88 6.50
CA SER A 42 5.30 -4.91 5.51
C SER A 42 5.35 -4.38 4.06
N ILE A 43 6.05 -5.11 3.18
CA ILE A 43 6.04 -4.89 1.72
C ILE A 43 4.62 -4.98 1.14
N TRP A 44 3.73 -5.69 1.83
CA TRP A 44 2.32 -5.82 1.47
C TRP A 44 1.45 -4.64 1.94
N GLY A 45 2.03 -3.67 2.65
CA GLY A 45 1.30 -2.53 3.22
C GLY A 45 0.44 -2.97 4.41
N ASP A 46 -0.85 -2.63 4.35
CA ASP A 46 -1.84 -2.87 5.39
C ASP A 46 -2.53 -4.24 5.26
N ILE A 47 -2.26 -5.02 4.20
CA ILE A 47 -2.82 -6.36 4.00
C ILE A 47 -2.65 -7.28 5.23
N PRO A 48 -1.47 -7.38 5.88
CA PRO A 48 -1.35 -8.21 7.08
C PRO A 48 -2.22 -7.72 8.24
N ALA A 49 -2.34 -6.39 8.44
CA ALA A 49 -3.20 -5.82 9.47
C ALA A 49 -4.69 -6.07 9.18
N ILE A 50 -5.09 -5.96 7.91
CA ILE A 50 -6.45 -6.30 7.43
C ILE A 50 -6.73 -7.78 7.68
N THR A 51 -5.79 -8.65 7.33
CA THR A 51 -5.92 -10.12 7.47
C THR A 51 -6.02 -10.51 8.94
N GLU A 52 -5.24 -9.87 9.81
CA GLU A 52 -5.31 -10.08 11.26
C GLU A 52 -6.65 -9.61 11.82
N ALA A 53 -7.13 -8.44 11.40
CA ALA A 53 -8.44 -7.91 11.81
C ALA A 53 -9.61 -8.79 11.33
N THR A 54 -9.50 -9.41 10.15
CA THR A 54 -10.52 -10.29 9.55
C THR A 54 -10.39 -11.76 9.95
N LYS A 55 -9.27 -12.16 10.57
CA LYS A 55 -8.95 -13.56 10.92
C LYS A 55 -10.00 -14.22 11.81
N ASP A 56 -10.58 -13.44 12.73
CA ASP A 56 -11.63 -13.90 13.64
C ASP A 56 -12.98 -14.13 12.95
N GLY A 57 -13.13 -13.78 11.67
CA GLY A 57 -14.39 -13.85 10.92
C GLY A 57 -15.49 -12.91 11.42
N ARG A 58 -15.23 -12.13 12.48
CA ARG A 58 -16.18 -11.21 13.12
C ARG A 58 -16.16 -9.80 12.54
N LYS A 59 -15.05 -9.41 11.89
CA LYS A 59 -14.89 -8.11 11.25
C LYS A 59 -14.70 -8.30 9.76
N THR A 60 -15.37 -7.48 8.98
CA THR A 60 -15.22 -7.39 7.52
C THR A 60 -14.13 -6.36 7.18
N PHE A 61 -13.63 -6.37 5.94
CA PHE A 61 -12.76 -5.30 5.44
C PHE A 61 -13.38 -3.90 5.66
N SER A 62 -14.69 -3.76 5.47
CA SER A 62 -15.41 -2.50 5.74
C SER A 62 -15.33 -2.07 7.21
N ASP A 63 -15.34 -3.01 8.15
CA ASP A 63 -15.22 -2.71 9.58
C ASP A 63 -13.80 -2.26 9.93
N TYR A 64 -12.78 -2.88 9.32
CA TYR A 64 -11.41 -2.42 9.42
C TYR A 64 -11.25 -1.00 8.87
N VAL A 65 -11.82 -0.71 7.70
CA VAL A 65 -11.79 0.65 7.14
C VAL A 65 -12.48 1.64 8.08
N ALA A 66 -13.62 1.27 8.67
CA ALA A 66 -14.33 2.11 9.63
C ALA A 66 -13.48 2.38 10.89
N ASP A 67 -12.80 1.38 11.42
CA ASP A 67 -11.88 1.52 12.57
C ASP A 67 -10.73 2.48 12.24
N VAL A 68 -10.10 2.33 11.07
CA VAL A 68 -8.98 3.19 10.63
C VAL A 68 -9.45 4.62 10.35
N VAL A 69 -10.66 4.81 9.79
CA VAL A 69 -11.30 6.13 9.63
C VAL A 69 -11.57 6.77 10.99
N ALA A 70 -12.03 6.00 11.97
CA ALA A 70 -12.29 6.51 13.31
C ALA A 70 -11.00 6.98 14.01
N GLU A 71 -9.88 6.32 13.73
CA GLU A 71 -8.56 6.66 14.29
C GLU A 71 -7.86 7.83 13.58
N HIS A 72 -7.88 7.86 12.25
CA HIS A 72 -7.08 8.80 11.44
C HIS A 72 -7.88 9.97 10.85
N GLY A 73 -9.22 9.91 10.90
CA GLY A 73 -10.11 10.96 10.43
C GLY A 73 -10.64 10.75 9.00
N SER A 74 -11.19 11.81 8.42
CA SER A 74 -12.04 11.73 7.22
C SER A 74 -11.32 11.49 5.89
N LEU A 75 -10.00 11.56 5.88
CA LEU A 75 -9.14 11.34 4.73
C LEU A 75 -7.98 10.46 5.18
N LEU A 76 -7.83 9.27 4.61
CA LEU A 76 -6.73 8.38 4.94
C LEU A 76 -6.27 7.58 3.73
N GLN A 77 -5.07 7.03 3.84
CA GLN A 77 -4.49 6.15 2.84
C GLN A 77 -4.31 4.74 3.39
N ILE A 78 -4.85 3.75 2.68
CA ILE A 78 -4.64 2.32 2.90
C ILE A 78 -3.68 1.83 1.82
N LEU A 79 -2.60 1.17 2.20
CA LEU A 79 -1.61 0.68 1.26
C LEU A 79 -1.83 -0.80 0.99
N ILE A 80 -2.26 -1.14 -0.23
CA ILE A 80 -2.45 -2.52 -0.67
C ILE A 80 -1.37 -2.85 -1.71
N GLY A 81 -0.30 -3.49 -1.25
CA GLY A 81 0.88 -3.73 -2.08
C GLY A 81 1.50 -2.41 -2.57
N ARG A 82 1.67 -2.25 -3.88
CA ARG A 82 2.28 -1.05 -4.47
C ARG A 82 1.29 0.07 -4.78
N ASN A 83 -0.02 -0.22 -4.73
CA ASN A 83 -1.06 0.73 -5.09
C ASN A 83 -1.70 1.29 -3.81
N PRO A 84 -1.47 2.59 -3.50
CA PRO A 84 -2.18 3.21 -2.41
C PRO A 84 -3.65 3.43 -2.77
N ILE A 85 -4.53 3.09 -1.85
CA ILE A 85 -5.97 3.38 -1.90
C ILE A 85 -6.23 4.56 -0.98
N ILE A 86 -6.86 5.61 -1.51
CA ILE A 86 -7.28 6.76 -0.71
C ILE A 86 -8.74 6.53 -0.32
N VAL A 87 -9.01 6.57 0.98
CA VAL A 87 -10.34 6.47 1.54
C VAL A 87 -10.77 7.85 2.00
N ILE A 88 -11.95 8.28 1.54
CA ILE A 88 -12.58 9.55 1.88
C ILE A 88 -13.93 9.21 2.50
N SER A 89 -14.10 9.54 3.77
CA SER A 89 -15.37 9.29 4.48
C SER A 89 -16.26 10.53 4.60
N ASP A 90 -15.74 11.72 4.28
CA ASP A 90 -16.57 12.93 4.20
C ASP A 90 -17.49 12.87 2.97
N ARG A 91 -18.79 12.90 3.23
CA ARG A 91 -19.82 12.84 2.18
C ARG A 91 -19.75 14.01 1.19
N LYS A 92 -19.53 15.24 1.67
CA LYS A 92 -19.48 16.43 0.80
C LYS A 92 -18.27 16.34 -0.14
N GLU A 93 -17.12 15.91 0.38
CA GLU A 93 -15.91 15.73 -0.42
C GLU A 93 -16.04 14.57 -1.41
N MET A 94 -16.67 13.47 -1.01
CA MET A 94 -16.99 12.37 -1.91
C MET A 94 -17.90 12.82 -3.06
N GLU A 95 -19.00 13.52 -2.76
CA GLU A 95 -19.91 14.06 -3.78
C GLU A 95 -19.19 15.05 -4.71
N ARG A 96 -18.34 15.93 -4.16
CA ARG A 96 -17.54 16.88 -4.95
C ARG A 96 -16.59 16.19 -5.94
N LEU A 97 -15.92 15.12 -5.52
CA LEU A 97 -14.98 14.40 -6.37
C LEU A 97 -15.67 13.54 -7.43
N LEU A 98 -16.77 12.86 -7.05
CA LEU A 98 -17.53 12.02 -7.98
C LEU A 98 -18.27 12.85 -9.04
N LEU A 99 -18.85 13.98 -8.64
CA LEU A 99 -19.64 14.85 -9.53
C LEU A 99 -18.76 15.88 -10.26
N GLY A 100 -17.54 16.16 -9.78
CA GLY A 100 -16.59 17.12 -10.35
C GLY A 100 -15.98 16.73 -11.70
N GLY A 101 -16.24 15.51 -12.19
CA GLY A 101 -16.38 15.23 -13.62
C GLY A 101 -15.14 15.19 -14.53
N LYS A 102 -13.90 15.33 -14.05
CA LYS A 102 -12.71 15.19 -14.93
C LYS A 102 -11.49 14.49 -14.32
N CYS A 103 -11.49 14.28 -13.00
CA CYS A 103 -10.34 13.76 -12.26
C CYS A 103 -10.45 12.26 -11.97
N THR A 104 -11.60 11.65 -12.26
CA THR A 104 -11.92 10.30 -11.85
C THR A 104 -12.37 9.50 -13.06
N ASP A 105 -11.57 8.53 -13.47
CA ASP A 105 -11.94 7.57 -14.50
C ASP A 105 -12.85 6.50 -13.88
N GLN A 106 -14.13 6.52 -14.25
CA GLN A 106 -15.13 5.53 -13.83
C GLN A 106 -15.44 4.52 -14.95
N SER A 107 -14.78 4.62 -16.11
CA SER A 107 -15.11 3.85 -17.32
C SER A 107 -15.05 2.33 -17.11
N LYS A 108 -14.12 1.85 -16.27
CA LYS A 108 -14.03 0.42 -15.92
C LYS A 108 -15.16 -0.07 -15.02
N ARG A 109 -15.74 0.80 -14.18
CA ARG A 109 -16.76 0.42 -13.19
C ARG A 109 -18.13 0.16 -13.83
N THR A 110 -18.42 0.81 -14.94
CA THR A 110 -19.68 0.66 -15.68
C THR A 110 -19.73 -0.62 -16.52
N ASN A 111 -18.59 -1.22 -16.86
CA ASN A 111 -18.52 -2.43 -17.68
C ASN A 111 -18.67 -3.74 -16.88
N GLU A 112 -18.77 -3.66 -15.56
CA GLU A 112 -18.91 -4.81 -14.65
C GLU A 112 -20.30 -4.88 -13.96
N MET A 113 -21.26 -4.05 -14.39
CA MET A 113 -22.65 -4.04 -13.90
C MET A 113 -23.62 -4.70 -14.87
#